data_AF-A0A7S7L497-F1
#
_entry.id   AF-A0A7S7L497-F1
#
_cell.length_a   1.000
_cell.length_b   1.000
_cell.length_c   1.000
_cell.angle_alpha   90.00
_cell.angle_beta   90.00
_cell.angle_gamma   90.00
#
_symmetry.space_group_name_H-M   'P 1'
#
loop_
_entity.id
_entity.type
_entity.pdbx_description
1 polymer ?
#
loop_
_entity_poly.entity_id
_entity_poly.type
_entity_poly.pdbx_seq_one_letter_code
_entity_poly.pdbx_strand_id
1 'polypeptide(L)' 'MGVNQIVIGLAIFIVVIVVVFLMFSQLFQLNEVISVIIAFASGLGAEILYRKKARSS' A
#
# COMPACT_ATOMS: atom_id res chain seq x y z
N MET A 1 14.71 -12.25 -13.40
CA MET A 1 13.42 -12.14 -12.68
C MET A 1 13.34 -10.91 -11.74
N GLY A 2 14.06 -9.80 -11.99
CA GLY A 2 14.16 -8.70 -11.02
C GLY A 2 13.17 -7.54 -11.22
N VAL A 3 12.91 -7.13 -12.46
CA VAL A 3 12.15 -5.89 -12.74
C VAL A 3 10.64 -6.10 -12.61
N ASN A 4 10.11 -7.22 -13.09
CA ASN A 4 8.66 -7.46 -13.06
C ASN A 4 8.09 -7.55 -11.64
N GLN A 5 8.81 -8.13 -10.67
CA GLN A 5 8.36 -8.16 -9.27
C GLN A 5 8.37 -6.78 -8.62
N ILE A 6 9.32 -5.91 -8.98
CA ILE A 6 9.39 -4.53 -8.47
C ILE A 6 8.21 -3.72 -9.02
N VAL A 7 7.93 -3.85 -10.32
CA VAL A 7 6.81 -3.14 -10.97
C VAL A 7 5.47 -3.61 -10.40
N ILE A 8 5.29 -4.92 -10.19
CA ILE A 8 4.06 -5.47 -9.59
C ILE A 8 3.92 -5.03 -8.13
N GLY A 9 5.01 -5.05 -7.35
CA GLY A 9 5.00 -4.56 -5.97
C GLY A 9 4.60 -3.08 -5.87
N LEU A 10 5.18 -2.24 -6.74
CA LEU A 10 4.85 -0.81 -6.82
C LEU A 10 3.40 -0.57 -7.25
N ALA A 11 2.90 -1.33 -8.23
CA ALA A 11 1.50 -1.22 -8.66
C ALA A 11 0.53 -1.58 -7.52
N ILE A 12 0.80 -2.66 -6.77
CA ILE A 12 0.01 -3.06 -5.60
C ILE A 12 0.08 -1.97 -4.52
N PHE A 13 1.27 -1.42 -4.26
CA PHE A 13 1.46 -0.35 -3.29
C PHE A 13 0.61 0.89 -3.60
N ILE A 14 0.63 1.37 -4.85
CA ILE A 14 -0.14 2.54 -5.28
C ILE A 14 -1.64 2.28 -5.14
N VAL A 15 -2.12 1.10 -5.59
CA VAL A 15 -3.53 0.73 -5.49
C VAL A 15 -3.99 0.70 -4.03
N VAL A 16 -3.20 0.09 -3.14
CA VAL A 16 -3.51 0.02 -1.71
C VAL A 16 -3.55 1.42 -1.08
N ILE A 17 -2.58 2.29 -1.39
CA ILE A 17 -2.56 3.66 -0.87
C ILE A 17 -3.81 4.42 -1.29
N VAL A 18 -4.17 4.39 -2.57
CA VAL A 18 -5.33 5.13 -3.08
C VAL A 18 -6.62 4.64 -2.43
N VAL A 19 -6.81 3.31 -2.34
CA VAL A 19 -8.00 2.73 -1.72
C VAL A 19 -8.09 3.07 -0.24
N VAL A 20 -7.00 2.88 0.51
CA VAL A 20 -6.98 3.17 1.95
C VAL A 20 -7.18 4.67 2.20
N PHE A 21 -6.51 5.53 1.43
CA PHE A 21 -6.68 6.98 1.57
C PHE A 21 -8.13 7.41 1.32
N LEU A 22 -8.76 6.95 0.24
CA LEU A 22 -10.15 7.27 -0.06
C LEU A 22 -11.10 6.74 1.02
N MET A 23 -10.87 5.52 1.50
CA MET A 23 -11.68 4.96 2.60
C MET A 23 -11.55 5.79 3.87
N PHE A 24 -10.34 6.12 4.32
CA PHE A 24 -10.14 6.84 5.59
C PHE A 24 -10.51 8.33 5.50
N SER A 25 -10.25 8.96 4.35
CA SER A 25 -10.60 10.36 4.14
C SER A 25 -12.12 10.55 3.94
N GLN A 26 -12.78 9.69 3.17
CA GLN A 26 -14.21 9.87 2.87
C GLN A 26 -15.14 9.21 3.89
N LEU A 27 -14.84 7.99 4.37
CA LEU A 27 -15.74 7.28 5.30
C LEU A 27 -15.57 7.76 6.74
N PHE A 28 -14.34 8.07 7.15
CA PHE A 28 -14.03 8.42 8.54
C PHE A 28 -13.83 9.92 8.77
N GLN A 29 -13.87 10.74 7.71
CA GLN A 29 -13.63 12.19 7.75
C GLN A 29 -12.37 12.57 8.54
N LEU A 30 -11.36 11.70 8.51
CA LEU A 30 -10.13 11.92 9.23
C LEU A 30 -9.33 13.02 8.56
N ASN A 31 -8.56 13.75 9.38
CA ASN A 31 -7.62 14.75 8.89
C ASN A 31 -6.76 14.15 7.76
N GLU A 32 -6.62 14.89 6.66
CA GLU A 32 -5.87 14.46 5.47
C GLU A 32 -4.47 13.97 5.81
N VAL A 33 -3.79 14.65 6.73
CA VAL A 33 -2.44 14.27 7.19
C VAL A 33 -2.44 12.88 7.83
N ILE A 34 -3.42 12.59 8.68
CA ILE A 34 -3.55 11.29 9.36
C ILE A 34 -3.92 10.21 8.36
N SER A 35 -4.83 10.50 7.43
CA SER A 35 -5.25 9.58 6.36
C SER A 35 -4.08 9.19 5.46
N VAL A 36 -3.22 10.15 5.10
CA VAL A 36 -1.99 9.89 4.33
C VAL A 36 -1.02 9.00 5.11
N ILE A 37 -0.79 9.28 6.40
CA ILE A 37 0.12 8.47 7.24
C ILE A 37 -0.36 7.02 7.34
N ILE A 38 -1.67 6.81 7.57
CA ILE A 38 -2.25 5.47 7.64
C ILE A 38 -2.14 4.76 6.29
N ALA A 39 -2.51 5.43 5.19
CA ALA A 39 -2.40 4.86 3.85
C ALA A 39 -0.96 4.44 3.53
N PHE A 40 0.01 5.28 3.86
CA PHE A 40 1.43 4.99 3.63
C PHE A 40 1.91 3.79 4.47
N ALA A 41 1.53 3.72 5.74
CA ALA A 41 1.84 2.59 6.61
C ALA A 41 1.23 1.28 6.10
N SER A 42 -0.03 1.31 5.64
CA SER A 42 -0.70 0.15 5.03
C SER A 42 -0.04 -0.28 3.72
N GLY A 43 0.34 0.66 2.86
CA GLY A 43 1.08 0.38 1.62
C GLY A 43 2.42 -0.32 1.91
N LEU A 44 3.20 0.20 2.85
CA LEU A 44 4.49 -0.41 3.24
C LEU A 44 4.30 -1.82 3.81
N GLY A 45 3.27 -2.02 4.65
CA GLY A 45 2.92 -3.33 5.17
C GLY A 45 2.55 -4.33 4.06
N ALA A 46 1.76 -3.91 3.08
CA ALA A 46 1.36 -4.73 1.94
C ALA A 46 2.58 -5.10 1.07
N GLU A 47 3.49 -4.17 0.81
CA GLU A 47 4.71 -4.45 0.03
C GLU A 47 5.65 -5.42 0.78
N ILE A 48 5.82 -5.26 2.09
CA ILE A 48 6.63 -6.17 2.92
C ILE A 48 6.03 -7.59 2.90
N LEU A 49 4.71 -7.71 3.04
CA LEU A 49 3.99 -8.99 2.96
C LEU A 49 4.15 -9.63 1.58
N TYR A 50 4.03 -8.85 0.50
CA TYR A 50 4.22 -9.31 -0.86
C TYR A 50 5.66 -9.82 -1.09
N ARG A 51 6.68 -9.06 -0.67
CA ARG A 51 8.09 -9.46 -0.77
C ARG A 51 8.40 -10.70 0.07
N LYS A 52 7.82 -10.82 1.26
CA LYS A 52 7.94 -12.03 2.10
C LYS A 52 7.36 -13.25 1.38
N LYS A 53 6.16 -13.10 0.82
CA LYS A 53 5.47 -14.19 0.11
C LYS A 53 6.22 -14.59 -1.16
N ALA A 54 6.75 -13.62 -1.90
CA ALA A 54 7.52 -13.86 -3.13
C ALA A 54 8.89 -14.50 -2.90
N ARG A 55 9.49 -14.39 -1.70
CA ARG A 55 10.71 -15.12 -1.33
C ARG A 55 10.46 -16.52 -0.76
N SER A 56 9.23 -16.79 -0.32
CA SER A 56 8.86 -18.06 0.31
C SER A 56 8.37 -19.11 -0.70
N SER A 57 8.35 -18.78 -1.98
CA SER A 57 7.89 -19.62 -3.10
C SER A 57 8.99 -19.76 -4.13
#